data_AF-A0A7L2MDG3-F1
#
_entry.id   AF-A0A7L2MDG3-F1
#
_cell.length_a   1.000
_cell.length_b   1.000
_cell.length_c   1.000
_cell.angle_alpha   90.00
_cell.angle_beta   90.00
_cell.angle_gamma   90.00
#
_symmetry.space_group_name_H-M   'P 1'
#
loop_
_entity.id
_entity.type
_entity.pdbx_description
1 polymer ?
#
loop_
_entity_poly.entity_id
_entity_poly.type
_entity_poly.pdbx_seq_one_letter_code
_entity_poly.pdbx_strand_id
1 'polypeptide(L)'
;RYGCTASNLHGNASATKVLVTRAAGLLIQPSAEVTEGTAVTLTCLGTGDEEEEKPLYAWYRNGRRLQESSSPSLEFPSVRGDDAGAFQCQVRGRNGSDTSEAVPLRVLCEC
;
A
#
# COMPACT_ATOMS: atom_id res chain seq x y z
N ARG A 1 -7.23 19.24 4.90
CA ARG A 1 -7.49 19.63 6.32
C ARG A 1 -8.86 20.28 6.37
N TYR A 2 -9.83 19.66 7.05
CA TYR A 2 -11.21 20.14 7.16
C TYR A 2 -11.42 20.74 8.54
N GLY A 3 -11.76 22.03 8.58
CA GLY A 3 -12.08 22.74 9.82
C GLY A 3 -13.57 22.98 9.93
N CYS A 4 -14.15 22.68 11.08
CA CYS A 4 -15.49 23.09 11.46
C CYS A 4 -15.35 24.14 12.56
N THR A 5 -16.04 25.27 12.40
CA THR A 5 -16.14 26.30 13.44
C THR A 5 -17.61 26.51 13.76
N ALA A 6 -17.98 26.31 15.01
CA ALA A 6 -19.29 26.64 15.55
C ALA A 6 -19.20 27.96 16.32
N SER A 7 -20.16 28.86 16.11
CA SER A 7 -20.23 30.16 16.78
C SER A 7 -21.59 30.34 17.47
N ASN A 8 -21.57 30.89 18.68
CA ASN A 8 -22.75 31.26 19.45
C ASN A 8 -22.51 32.62 20.14
N LEU A 9 -23.53 33.16 20.82
CA LEU A 9 -23.44 34.45 21.54
C LEU A 9 -22.27 34.51 22.55
N HIS A 10 -21.83 33.35 23.04
CA HIS A 10 -20.75 33.21 24.03
C HIS A 10 -19.36 32.98 23.41
N GLY A 11 -19.25 32.95 22.07
CA GLY A 11 -17.98 32.78 21.36
C GLY A 11 -17.97 31.59 20.40
N ASN A 12 -16.76 31.23 19.98
CA ASN A 12 -16.54 30.25 18.92
C ASN A 12 -15.76 29.04 19.42
N ALA A 13 -16.14 27.85 18.93
CA ALA A 13 -15.41 26.61 19.10
C ALA A 13 -15.03 26.07 17.72
N SER A 14 -13.79 25.59 17.58
CA SER A 14 -13.29 25.05 16.31
C SER A 14 -12.79 23.63 16.50
N ALA A 15 -13.14 22.74 15.57
CA ALA A 15 -12.62 21.38 15.45
C ALA A 15 -11.95 21.21 14.09
N THR A 16 -10.81 20.53 14.03
CA THR A 16 -10.15 20.21 12.76
C THR A 16 -10.02 18.70 12.60
N LYS A 17 -10.31 18.19 11.41
CA LYS A 17 -10.02 16.82 11.01
C LYS A 17 -9.23 16.80 9.69
N VAL A 18 -8.17 16.02 9.61
CA VAL A 18 -7.51 15.76 8.32
C VAL A 18 -8.32 14.69 7.60
N LEU A 19 -8.73 14.98 6.35
CA LEU A 19 -9.26 13.93 5.49
C LEU A 19 -8.07 13.32 4.78
N VAL A 20 -7.75 12.08 5.13
CA VAL A 20 -6.80 11.27 4.39
C VAL A 20 -7.61 10.51 3.36
N THR A 21 -7.46 10.87 2.09
CA THR A 21 -7.96 10.06 0.97
C THR A 21 -7.10 8.80 0.92
N ARG A 22 -7.66 7.68 1.40
CA ARG A 22 -6.99 6.39 1.41
C ARG A 22 -7.11 5.82 0.00
N ALA A 23 -6.00 5.80 -0.72
CA ALA A 23 -5.87 5.03 -1.94
C ALA A 23 -4.53 4.30 -1.86
N ALA A 24 -4.56 3.01 -1.60
CA ALA A 24 -3.43 2.12 -1.74
C ALA A 24 -3.21 1.86 -3.25
N GLY A 25 -2.08 2.32 -3.78
CA GLY A 25 -1.56 1.94 -5.09
C GLY A 25 -0.46 0.90 -4.92
N LEU A 26 -0.16 0.18 -6.00
CA LEU A 26 0.96 -0.76 -6.04
C LEU A 26 1.86 -0.42 -7.22
N LEU A 27 3.12 -0.17 -6.94
CA LEU A 27 4.16 0.05 -7.94
C LEU A 27 5.07 -1.18 -8.01
N ILE A 28 5.35 -1.66 -9.21
CA ILE A 28 6.29 -2.75 -9.44
C ILE A 28 7.45 -2.21 -10.27
N GLN A 29 8.68 -2.34 -9.76
CA GLN A 29 9.90 -1.93 -10.45
C GLN A 29 10.80 -3.15 -10.72
N PRO A 30 11.44 -3.24 -11.89
CA PRO A 30 11.44 -2.23 -12.97
C PRO A 30 10.15 -2.20 -13.80
N SER A 31 9.41 -3.31 -13.86
CA SER A 31 8.17 -3.46 -14.63
C SER A 31 7.32 -4.61 -14.06
N ALA A 32 6.04 -4.65 -14.43
CA ALA A 32 5.13 -5.75 -14.10
C ALA A 32 5.36 -7.02 -14.97
N GLU A 33 6.28 -6.96 -15.92
CA GLU A 33 6.71 -8.08 -16.75
C GLU A 33 8.24 -8.07 -16.84
N VAL A 34 8.86 -9.16 -16.38
CA VAL A 34 10.32 -9.31 -16.27
C VAL A 34 10.73 -10.73 -16.64
N THR A 35 12.01 -10.96 -16.93
CA THR A 35 12.55 -12.33 -17.11
C THR A 35 12.93 -12.96 -15.77
N GLU A 36 12.93 -14.29 -15.71
CA GLU A 36 13.46 -15.04 -14.56
C GLU A 36 14.88 -14.57 -14.21
N GLY A 37 15.20 -14.55 -12.92
CA GLY A 37 16.49 -14.04 -12.45
C GLY A 37 16.51 -12.54 -12.14
N THR A 38 15.55 -11.76 -12.66
CA THR A 38 15.48 -10.31 -12.44
C THR A 38 15.12 -9.96 -11.00
N ALA A 39 15.76 -8.92 -10.45
CA ALA A 39 15.38 -8.35 -9.15
C ALA A 39 14.14 -7.45 -9.32
N VAL A 40 13.11 -7.68 -8.50
CA VAL A 40 11.86 -6.92 -8.54
C VAL A 40 11.54 -6.36 -7.16
N THR A 41 11.12 -5.09 -7.12
CA THR A 41 10.65 -4.43 -5.90
C THR A 41 9.21 -3.99 -6.08
N LEU A 42 8.35 -4.42 -5.16
CA LEU A 42 6.97 -3.99 -5.05
C LEU A 42 6.90 -2.91 -3.97
N THR A 43 6.36 -1.74 -4.30
CA THR A 43 6.20 -0.63 -3.37
C THR A 43 4.73 -0.30 -3.22
N CYS A 44 4.22 -0.38 -2.00
CA CYS A 44 2.87 0.03 -1.65
C CYS A 44 2.81 1.55 -1.55
N LEU A 45 2.10 2.18 -2.48
CA LEU A 45 1.87 3.61 -2.51
C LEU A 45 0.66 3.91 -1.64
N GLY A 46 0.84 4.47 -0.45
CA GLY A 46 -0.28 4.83 0.39
C GLY A 46 0.20 5.44 1.69
N THR A 47 -0.42 6.54 2.10
CA THR A 47 -0.16 7.15 3.40
C THR A 47 -1.05 6.48 4.43
N GLY A 48 -0.44 5.73 5.35
CA GLY A 48 -1.04 5.54 6.67
C GLY A 48 -1.20 6.90 7.35
N ASP A 49 -1.97 6.97 8.44
CA ASP A 49 -1.93 8.14 9.33
C ASP A 49 -0.54 8.17 10.01
N GLU A 50 0.50 8.61 9.29
CA GLU A 50 1.92 8.60 9.72
C GLU A 50 2.19 9.50 10.93
N GLU A 51 1.25 10.40 11.25
CA GLU A 51 1.36 11.34 12.37
C GLU A 51 1.22 10.66 13.76
N GLU A 52 0.63 9.46 13.85
CA GLU A 52 0.41 8.78 15.15
C GLU A 52 1.09 7.40 15.28
N GLU A 53 1.12 6.57 14.23
CA GLU A 53 1.76 5.24 14.26
C GLU A 53 2.32 4.84 12.89
N LYS A 54 3.38 4.01 12.89
CA LYS A 54 3.90 3.42 11.65
C LYS A 54 2.84 2.48 11.05
N PRO A 55 2.41 2.66 9.80
CA PRO A 55 1.46 1.76 9.16
C PRO A 55 2.01 0.35 9.02
N LEU A 56 1.11 -0.63 9.12
CA LEU A 56 1.40 -2.03 8.80
C LEU A 56 0.95 -2.34 7.37
N TYR A 57 1.85 -2.92 6.59
CA TYR A 57 1.63 -3.30 5.20
C TYR A 57 1.47 -4.82 5.12
N ALA A 58 0.27 -5.28 4.77
CA ALA A 58 0.01 -6.68 4.49
C ALA A 58 0.06 -6.92 2.97
N TRP A 59 0.84 -7.91 2.57
CA TRP A 59 1.05 -8.28 1.17
C TRP A 59 0.22 -9.51 0.83
N TYR A 60 -0.41 -9.49 -0.34
CA TYR A 60 -1.21 -10.59 -0.86
C TYR A 60 -0.77 -10.94 -2.27
N ARG A 61 -0.84 -12.23 -2.60
CA ARG A 61 -0.65 -12.77 -3.95
C ARG A 61 -1.76 -13.74 -4.26
N ASN A 62 -2.46 -13.51 -5.38
CA ASN A 62 -3.62 -14.29 -5.80
C ASN A 62 -4.69 -14.39 -4.69
N GLY A 63 -4.89 -13.29 -3.96
CA GLY A 63 -5.82 -13.21 -2.83
C GLY A 63 -5.36 -13.89 -1.53
N ARG A 64 -4.20 -14.54 -1.51
CA ARG A 64 -3.63 -15.19 -0.31
C ARG A 64 -2.60 -14.29 0.36
N ARG A 65 -2.65 -14.18 1.68
CA ARG A 65 -1.70 -13.38 2.46
C ARG A 65 -0.31 -14.00 2.40
N LEU A 66 0.68 -13.20 2.01
CA LEU A 66 2.08 -13.59 1.87
C LEU A 66 2.86 -13.25 3.14
N GLN A 67 2.79 -11.98 3.56
CA GLN A 67 3.48 -11.48 4.74
C GLN A 67 2.87 -10.16 5.21
N GLU A 68 3.33 -9.70 6.37
CA GLU A 68 3.04 -8.38 6.90
C GLU A 68 4.33 -7.77 7.43
N SER A 69 4.57 -6.49 7.11
CA SER A 69 5.76 -5.77 7.55
C SER A 69 5.42 -4.30 7.80
N SER A 70 6.28 -3.60 8.54
CA SER A 70 6.23 -2.14 8.64
C SER A 70 6.94 -1.45 7.47
N SER A 71 7.43 -2.23 6.50
CA SER A 71 8.09 -1.71 5.30
C SER A 71 7.05 -1.56 4.19
N PRO A 72 6.99 -0.41 3.51
CA PRO A 72 6.14 -0.24 2.35
C PRO A 72 6.63 -1.02 1.13
N SER A 73 7.77 -1.71 1.23
CA SER A 73 8.41 -2.42 0.12
C SER A 73 8.53 -3.92 0.37
N LEU A 74 8.33 -4.70 -0.69
CA LEU A 74 8.56 -6.13 -0.78
C LEU A 74 9.54 -6.42 -1.92
N GLU A 75 10.68 -7.01 -1.57
CA GLU A 75 11.79 -7.25 -2.49
C GLU A 75 11.89 -8.73 -2.87
N PHE A 76 12.06 -8.98 -4.17
CA PHE A 76 12.39 -10.27 -4.74
C PHE A 76 13.77 -10.14 -5.40
N PRO A 77 14.85 -10.62 -4.76
CA PRO A 77 16.21 -10.48 -5.30
C PRO A 77 16.40 -11.19 -6.66
N SER A 78 15.63 -12.25 -6.91
CA SER A 78 15.67 -13.03 -8.13
C SER A 78 14.33 -13.73 -8.30
N VAL A 79 13.49 -13.26 -9.24
CA VAL A 79 12.16 -13.85 -9.48
C VAL A 79 12.23 -15.15 -10.27
N ARG A 80 11.32 -16.06 -9.97
CA ARG A 80 11.09 -17.31 -10.70
C ARG A 80 9.68 -17.36 -11.27
N GLY A 81 9.38 -18.28 -12.18
CA GLY A 81 8.01 -18.52 -12.65
C GLY A 81 7.02 -18.75 -11.49
N ASP A 82 7.48 -19.41 -10.42
CA ASP A 82 6.75 -19.63 -9.18
C ASP A 82 6.52 -18.37 -8.34
N ASP A 83 7.04 -17.20 -8.73
CA ASP A 83 6.78 -15.89 -8.12
C ASP A 83 5.71 -15.08 -8.86
N ALA A 84 5.31 -15.47 -10.07
CA ALA A 84 4.31 -14.79 -10.88
C ALA A 84 2.91 -14.80 -10.24
N GLY A 85 2.17 -13.70 -10.32
CA GLY A 85 0.80 -13.66 -9.78
C GLY A 85 0.25 -12.25 -9.63
N ALA A 86 -1.00 -12.16 -9.19
CA ALA A 86 -1.68 -10.89 -8.93
C ALA A 86 -1.35 -10.42 -7.51
N PHE A 87 -0.53 -9.38 -7.39
CA PHE A 87 -0.12 -8.80 -6.12
C PHE A 87 -1.03 -7.66 -5.70
N GLN A 88 -1.28 -7.58 -4.38
CA GLN A 88 -2.01 -6.49 -3.73
C GLN A 88 -1.29 -6.14 -2.43
N CYS A 89 -1.32 -4.87 -2.05
CA CYS A 89 -0.92 -4.43 -0.73
C CYS A 89 -2.12 -3.88 0.04
N GLN A 90 -2.14 -4.10 1.34
CA GLN A 90 -3.12 -3.54 2.25
C GLN A 90 -2.41 -2.71 3.30
N VAL A 91 -2.74 -1.42 3.38
CA VAL A 91 -2.24 -0.49 4.39
C VAL A 91 -3.23 -0.47 5.55
N ARG A 92 -2.77 -0.88 6.73
CA ARG A 92 -3.57 -0.82 7.96
C ARG A 92 -3.18 0.40 8.77
N GLY A 93 -4.15 1.27 9.01
CA GLY A 93 -4.04 2.42 9.92
C GLY A 93 -5.14 2.40 10.98
N ARG A 94 -5.09 3.38 11.89
CA ARG A 94 -6.00 3.46 13.05
C ARG A 94 -7.48 3.48 12.69
N ASN A 95 -7.85 4.19 11.61
CA ASN A 95 -9.25 4.32 11.19
C ASN A 95 -9.70 3.27 10.15
N GLY A 96 -8.94 2.18 9.99
CA GLY A 96 -9.28 1.08 9.07
C GLY A 96 -8.14 0.73 8.11
N SER A 97 -8.43 -0.21 7.21
CA SER A 97 -7.49 -0.70 6.20
C SER A 97 -7.92 -0.31 4.80
N ASP A 98 -6.96 0.00 3.95
CA ASP A 98 -7.18 0.21 2.52
C ASP A 98 -6.35 -0.78 1.70
N THR A 99 -6.92 -1.28 0.61
CA THR A 99 -6.30 -2.36 -0.19
C THR A 99 -6.15 -1.90 -1.62
N SER A 100 -4.96 -2.12 -2.19
CA SER A 100 -4.67 -1.71 -3.56
C SER A 100 -5.41 -2.56 -4.58
N GLU A 101 -5.56 -2.01 -5.78
CA GLU A 101 -5.88 -2.83 -6.95
C GLU A 101 -4.83 -3.93 -7.14
N ALA A 102 -5.28 -5.03 -7.75
CA ALA A 102 -4.43 -6.17 -8.03
C ALA A 102 -3.60 -5.93 -9.29
N VAL A 103 -2.27 -5.96 -9.15
CA VAL A 103 -1.33 -5.80 -10.28
C VAL A 103 -0.69 -7.16 -10.60
N PRO A 104 -0.83 -7.68 -11.83
CA PRO A 104 -0.21 -8.94 -12.21
C PRO A 104 1.29 -8.77 -12.47
N LEU A 105 2.12 -9.51 -11.73
CA LEU A 105 3.52 -9.74 -12.05
C LEU A 105 3.65 -10.94 -12.98
N ARG A 106 4.18 -10.73 -14.18
CA ARG A 106 4.50 -11.76 -15.17
C ARG A 106 6.01 -12.00 -15.16
N VAL A 107 6.37 -13.28 -15.12
CA VAL A 107 7.76 -13.71 -15.21
C VAL A 107 7.92 -14.53 -16.49
N LEU A 108 8.74 -14.04 -17.40
CA LEU A 108 9.07 -14.68 -18.67
C LEU A 108 10.21 -15.68 -18.43
N CYS A 109 10.00 -16.93 -18.83
CA CYS A 109 11.04 -17.95 -18.73
C CYS A 109 12.16 -17.66 -19.74
N GLU A 110 13.40 -17.78 -19.32
CA GLU A 110 14.53 -17.85 -20.23
C GLU A 110 14.67 -19.31 -20.68
N CYS A 111 13.93 -19.67 -21.74
CA CYS A 111 14.07 -20.97 -22.42
C CYS A 111 15.26 -20.98 -23.38
#